data_AF-A0AAE7AMU8-F1
#
_entry.id   AF-A0AAE7AMU8-F1
#
_cell.length_a   1.000
_cell.length_b   1.000
_cell.length_c   1.000
_cell.angle_alpha   90.00
_cell.angle_beta   90.00
_cell.angle_gamma   90.00
#
_symmetry.space_group_name_H-M   'P 1'
#
loop_
_entity.id
_entity.type
_entity.pdbx_description
1 polymer ?
#
loop_
_entity_poly.entity_id
_entity_poly.type
_entity_poly.pdbx_seq_one_letter_code
_entity_poly.pdbx_strand_id
1 'polypeptide(L)'
;MQDLQDFKNNITLILSKDRLAAYDSLEQYKENLKLISFITPKISNLEIYLRNTLDYCLTQMKGSEWVFNESALTPFDQRVKRKEKRNHAFFDFI
;
A
#
# COMPACT_ATOMS: atom_id res chain seq x y z
N MET A 1 17.96 33.06 9.73
CA MET A 1 16.47 33.03 9.54
C MET A 1 16.10 33.13 8.07
N GLN A 2 16.84 33.91 7.27
CA GLN A 2 16.75 33.95 5.80
C GLN A 2 16.97 32.58 5.14
N ASP A 3 17.98 31.82 5.60
CA ASP A 3 18.32 30.51 5.03
C ASP A 3 17.17 29.48 5.09
N LEU A 4 16.33 29.54 6.14
CA LEU A 4 15.17 28.65 6.27
C LEU A 4 14.04 29.05 5.31
N GLN A 5 13.88 30.34 5.02
CA GLN A 5 12.93 30.81 4.02
C GLN A 5 13.38 30.44 2.62
N ASP A 6 14.68 30.62 2.32
CA ASP A 6 15.25 30.23 1.03
C ASP A 6 15.16 28.72 0.80
N PHE A 7 15.36 27.91 1.84
CA PHE A 7 15.13 26.47 1.82
C PHE A 7 13.67 26.10 1.51
N LYS A 8 12.71 26.73 2.23
CA LYS A 8 11.27 26.47 2.03
C LYS A 8 10.77 26.89 0.65
N ASN A 9 11.37 27.92 0.07
CA ASN A 9 10.96 28.44 -1.23
C ASN A 9 11.58 27.68 -2.40
N ASN A 10 12.62 26.87 -2.15
CA ASN A 10 13.23 26.05 -3.17
C ASN A 10 12.63 24.64 -3.18
N ILE A 11 11.65 24.43 -4.06
CA ILE A 11 10.97 23.14 -4.22
C ILE A 11 11.91 21.99 -4.62
N THR A 12 13.08 22.28 -5.21
CA THR A 12 14.11 21.27 -5.54
C THR A 12 14.95 20.84 -4.33
N LEU A 13 14.85 21.55 -3.21
CA LEU A 13 15.43 21.15 -1.92
C LEU A 13 14.42 20.36 -1.08
N ILE A 14 13.12 20.66 -1.23
CA ILE A 14 12.03 19.92 -0.59
C ILE A 14 11.77 18.58 -1.31
N LEU A 15 11.92 18.56 -2.62
CA LEU A 15 11.71 17.40 -3.48
C LEU A 15 13.01 17.03 -4.16
N SER A 16 13.31 15.74 -4.31
CA SER A 16 14.49 15.34 -5.06
C SER A 16 14.39 15.76 -6.54
N LYS A 17 15.53 16.07 -7.16
CA LYS A 17 15.61 16.34 -8.59
C LYS A 17 15.03 15.19 -9.42
N ASP A 18 15.31 13.94 -9.02
CA ASP A 18 14.80 12.76 -9.71
C ASP A 18 13.28 12.70 -9.71
N ARG A 19 12.64 13.10 -8.60
CA ARG A 19 11.18 13.13 -8.51
C ARG A 19 10.59 14.22 -9.40
N LEU A 20 11.25 15.37 -9.53
CA LEU A 20 10.81 16.44 -10.43
C LEU A 20 11.06 16.11 -11.90
N ALA A 21 12.16 15.42 -12.22
CA ALA A 21 12.51 14.99 -13.57
C ALA A 21 11.53 13.96 -14.15
N ALA A 22 10.77 13.27 -13.30
CA ALA A 22 9.70 12.36 -13.72
C ALA A 22 8.42 13.07 -14.18
N TYR A 23 8.36 14.40 -14.12
CA TYR A 23 7.23 15.21 -14.59
C TYR A 23 7.68 16.19 -15.66
N ASP A 24 6.82 16.43 -16.64
CA ASP A 24 7.03 17.40 -17.72
C ASP A 24 6.94 18.85 -17.21
N SER A 25 6.26 19.08 -16.07
CA SER A 25 6.10 20.39 -15.45
C SER A 25 5.80 20.32 -13.95
N LEU A 26 6.02 21.45 -13.26
CA LEU A 26 5.66 21.60 -11.85
C LEU A 26 4.13 21.51 -11.63
N GLU A 27 3.35 21.97 -12.59
CA GLU A 27 1.88 21.92 -12.58
C GLU A 27 1.39 20.47 -12.63
N GLN A 28 1.99 19.62 -13.46
CA GLN A 28 1.67 18.19 -13.50
C GLN A 28 1.98 17.51 -12.15
N TYR A 29 3.09 17.85 -11.51
CA TYR A 29 3.40 17.39 -10.15
C TYR A 29 2.34 17.83 -9.13
N LYS A 30 1.90 19.10 -9.17
CA LYS A 30 0.85 19.62 -8.27
C LYS A 30 -0.50 18.92 -8.49
N GLU A 31 -0.89 18.64 -9.74
CA GLU A 31 -2.10 17.88 -10.03
C GLU A 31 -2.02 16.44 -9.50
N ASN A 32 -0.86 15.79 -9.63
CA ASN A 32 -0.65 14.48 -9.01
C ASN A 32 -0.79 14.53 -7.49
N LEU A 33 -0.27 15.57 -6.82
CA LEU A 33 -0.47 15.75 -5.38
C LEU A 33 -1.95 15.90 -4.99
N LYS A 34 -2.74 16.65 -5.79
CA LYS A 34 -4.19 16.78 -5.58
C LYS A 34 -4.91 15.44 -5.74
N LEU A 35 -4.52 14.66 -6.75
CA LEU A 35 -5.07 13.32 -6.97
C LEU A 35 -4.76 12.40 -5.78
N ILE A 36 -3.50 12.40 -5.31
CA ILE A 36 -3.07 11.62 -4.14
C ILE A 36 -3.89 12.03 -2.91
N SER A 37 -4.04 13.32 -2.63
CA SER A 37 -4.80 13.78 -1.45
C SER A 37 -6.27 13.39 -1.52
N PHE A 38 -6.86 13.37 -2.73
CA PHE A 38 -8.24 12.93 -2.93
C PHE A 38 -8.43 11.41 -2.80
N ILE A 39 -7.48 10.61 -3.30
CA ILE A 39 -7.59 9.15 -3.31
C ILE A 39 -7.18 8.53 -1.97
N THR A 40 -6.22 9.12 -1.26
CA THR A 40 -5.67 8.56 0.00
C THR A 40 -6.74 8.16 1.01
N PRO A 41 -7.75 9.01 1.35
CA PRO A 41 -8.79 8.61 2.29
C PRO A 41 -9.62 7.40 1.82
N LYS A 42 -9.83 7.26 0.51
CA LYS A 42 -10.58 6.13 -0.06
C LYS A 42 -9.78 4.83 0.06
N ILE A 43 -8.49 4.88 -0.22
CA ILE A 43 -7.58 3.73 -0.04
C ILE A 43 -7.52 3.34 1.44
N SER A 44 -7.35 4.31 2.35
CA SER A 44 -7.34 4.06 3.79
C SER A 44 -8.63 3.42 4.29
N ASN A 45 -9.79 3.86 3.80
CA ASN A 45 -11.07 3.23 4.14
C ASN A 45 -11.16 1.78 3.67
N LEU A 46 -10.70 1.49 2.44
CA LEU A 46 -10.66 0.13 1.91
C LEU A 46 -9.69 -0.76 2.71
N GLU A 47 -8.52 -0.25 3.06
CA GLU A 47 -7.56 -0.95 3.90
C GLU A 47 -8.17 -1.33 5.26
N ILE A 48 -8.79 -0.37 5.95
CA ILE A 48 -9.44 -0.60 7.24
C ILE A 48 -10.55 -1.64 7.11
N TYR A 49 -11.39 -1.52 6.09
CA TYR A 49 -12.47 -2.48 5.84
C TYR A 49 -11.92 -3.90 5.64
N LEU A 50 -10.88 -4.07 4.82
CA LEU A 50 -10.27 -5.36 4.55
C LEU A 50 -9.61 -5.94 5.80
N ARG A 51 -8.88 -5.13 6.57
CA ARG A 51 -8.25 -5.56 7.83
C ARG A 51 -9.29 -6.03 8.84
N ASN A 52 -10.36 -5.27 9.03
CA ASN A 52 -11.42 -5.62 9.98
C ASN A 52 -12.18 -6.87 9.54
N THR A 53 -12.42 -7.02 8.23
CA THR A 53 -13.07 -8.23 7.69
C THR A 53 -12.20 -9.46 7.92
N LEU A 54 -10.89 -9.35 7.63
CA LEU A 54 -9.94 -10.43 7.85
C LEU A 54 -9.84 -10.81 9.33
N ASP A 55 -9.69 -9.81 10.20
CA ASP A 55 -9.62 -10.01 11.65
C ASP A 55 -10.87 -10.68 12.20
N TYR A 56 -12.06 -10.24 11.77
CA TYR A 56 -13.31 -10.89 12.11
C TYR A 56 -13.31 -12.36 11.70
N CYS A 57 -13.02 -12.66 10.43
CA CYS A 57 -13.01 -14.03 9.92
C CYS A 57 -12.01 -14.93 10.67
N LEU A 58 -10.79 -14.45 10.91
CA LEU A 58 -9.76 -15.24 11.58
C LEU A 58 -10.05 -15.41 13.07
N THR A 59 -10.57 -14.38 13.74
CA THR A 59 -11.03 -14.49 15.12
C THR A 59 -12.13 -15.56 15.26
N GLN A 60 -13.08 -15.63 14.33
CA GLN A 60 -14.11 -16.70 14.35
C GLN A 60 -13.52 -18.10 14.15
N MET A 61 -12.48 -18.24 13.31
CA MET A 61 -11.91 -19.54 12.96
C MET A 61 -10.81 -20.04 13.92
N LYS A 62 -10.10 -19.12 14.57
CA LYS A 62 -8.84 -19.39 15.30
C LYS A 62 -8.82 -18.82 16.72
N GLY A 63 -9.82 -18.02 17.10
CA GLY A 63 -9.82 -17.27 18.35
C GLY A 63 -9.08 -15.93 18.23
N SER A 64 -9.27 -15.04 19.21
CA SER A 64 -8.72 -13.67 19.21
C SER A 64 -7.19 -13.61 19.17
N GLU A 65 -6.51 -14.65 19.65
CA GLU A 65 -5.05 -14.69 19.74
C GLU A 65 -4.37 -14.98 18.40
N TRP A 66 -5.13 -15.16 17.32
CA TRP A 66 -4.59 -15.49 15.99
C TRP A 66 -3.57 -14.45 15.51
N VAL A 67 -3.78 -13.17 15.85
CA VAL A 67 -2.92 -12.06 15.44
C VAL A 67 -1.55 -12.10 16.12
N PHE A 68 -1.45 -12.75 17.29
CA PHE A 68 -0.22 -12.86 18.07
C PHE A 68 0.52 -14.18 17.84
N ASN A 69 -0.09 -15.11 17.10
CA ASN A 69 0.46 -16.44 16.89
C ASN A 69 0.68 -16.74 15.41
N GLU A 70 1.93 -16.52 14.94
CA GLU A 70 2.35 -16.82 13.57
C GLU A 70 2.02 -18.26 13.14
N SER A 71 2.12 -19.23 14.07
CA SER A 71 1.81 -20.63 13.78
C SER A 71 0.32 -20.89 13.47
N ALA A 72 -0.58 -19.97 13.83
CA ALA A 72 -2.00 -20.06 13.49
C ALA A 72 -2.28 -19.86 11.99
N LEU A 73 -1.35 -19.20 11.27
CA LEU A 73 -1.45 -18.89 9.84
C LEU A 73 -0.78 -19.93 8.93
N THR A 74 0.13 -20.77 9.46
CA THR A 74 0.85 -21.79 8.69
C THR A 74 -0.05 -22.69 7.81
N PRO A 75 -1.23 -23.15 8.28
CA PRO A 75 -2.13 -23.94 7.44
C PRO A 75 -2.81 -23.14 6.32
N PHE A 76 -2.94 -21.82 6.48
CA PHE A 76 -3.49 -20.90 5.47
C PHE A 76 -2.46 -20.60 4.39
N ASP A 77 -1.21 -20.31 4.78
CA ASP A 77 -0.10 -20.07 3.85
C ASP A 77 0.12 -21.24 2.89
N GLN A 78 0.05 -22.47 3.41
CA GLN A 78 0.14 -23.67 2.57
C GLN A 78 -1.04 -23.77 1.59
N ARG A 79 -2.25 -23.33 1.99
CA ARG A 79 -3.44 -23.35 1.15
C ARG A 79 -3.37 -22.30 0.04
N VAL A 80 -2.88 -21.10 0.35
CA VAL A 80 -2.64 -20.00 -0.61
C VAL A 80 -1.57 -20.43 -1.62
N LYS A 81 -0.41 -20.91 -1.15
CA LYS A 81 0.67 -21.42 -2.03
C LYS A 81 0.20 -22.54 -2.96
N ARG A 82 -0.69 -23.44 -2.48
CA ARG A 82 -1.30 -24.49 -3.32
C ARG A 82 -2.30 -23.95 -4.35
N LYS A 83 -3.01 -22.85 -4.07
CA LYS A 83 -3.90 -22.20 -5.04
C LYS A 83 -3.07 -21.47 -6.11
N GLU A 84 -2.03 -20.75 -5.72
CA GLU A 84 -1.12 -20.07 -6.67
C GLU A 84 -0.44 -21.07 -7.60
N LYS A 85 0.11 -22.17 -7.08
CA LYS A 85 0.69 -23.24 -7.91
C LYS A 85 -0.30 -23.85 -8.90
N ARG A 86 -1.56 -24.04 -8.50
CA ARG A 86 -2.61 -24.55 -9.39
C ARG A 86 -2.98 -23.54 -10.47
N ASN A 87 -3.06 -22.26 -10.13
CA ASN A 87 -3.36 -21.21 -11.10
C ASN A 87 -2.21 -21.06 -12.11
N HIS A 88 -0.95 -21.05 -11.65
CA HIS A 88 0.21 -21.06 -12.54
C HIS A 88 0.21 -22.27 -13.48
N ALA A 89 0.02 -23.48 -12.94
CA ALA A 89 -0.06 -24.69 -13.76
C ALA A 89 -1.24 -24.66 -14.76
N PHE A 90 -2.34 -23.99 -14.44
CA PHE A 90 -3.46 -23.81 -15.38
C PHE A 90 -3.10 -22.86 -16.54
N PHE A 91 -2.32 -21.81 -16.28
CA PHE A 91 -1.85 -20.89 -17.32
C PHE A 91 -0.76 -21.51 -18.22
N ASP A 92 0.06 -22.42 -17.72
CA ASP A 92 1.06 -23.14 -18.53
C ASP A 92 0.44 -24.13 -19.55
N PHE A 93 -0.86 -24.42 -19.43
CA PHE A 93 -1.62 -25.34 -20.28
C PHE A 93 -2.49 -24.64 -21.35
N ILE A 94 -2.46 -23.31 -21.42
CA ILE A 94 -3.16 -22.47 -22.42
C ILE A 94 -2.12 -21.84 -23.34
#